data_AF-A0A9D0CEZ2-F1
#
_entry.id   AF-A0A9D0CEZ2-F1
#
_cell.length_a   1.000
_cell.length_b   1.000
_cell.length_c   1.000
_cell.angle_alpha   90.00
_cell.angle_beta   90.00
_cell.angle_gamma   90.00
#
_symmetry.space_group_name_H-M   'P 1'
#
loop_
_entity.id
_entity.type
_entity.pdbx_description
1 polymer ?
#
loop_
_entity_poly.entity_id
_entity_poly.type
_entity_poly.pdbx_seq_one_letter_code
_entity_poly.pdbx_strand_id
1 'polypeptide(L)'
;MKIVSWNVNGIRAIVKKDFEQSIAKINPDILCLQETKAQRSEIEKVLQPFLEQYDLLVNEAEKKGYSGTAILTKPKPLHVSYGINNAEFDKEGRVICAEYANYFLVTIYAPNAGQGLKRLDFKHQWDLAFKAYIKELDEKKPVIICGDLNVAHQAIDLKNDKSNYNKTA
;
A
#
# COMPACT_ATOMS: atom_id res chain seq x y z
N MET A 1 18.39 5.43 -6.00
CA MET A 1 17.18 4.61 -5.85
C MET A 1 15.98 5.53 -5.71
N LYS A 2 14.93 5.32 -6.50
CA LYS A 2 13.70 6.11 -6.51
C LYS A 2 12.52 5.21 -6.18
N ILE A 3 11.87 5.50 -5.04
CA ILE A 3 10.69 4.77 -4.57
C ILE A 3 9.50 5.71 -4.65
N VAL A 4 8.39 5.24 -5.22
CA VAL A 4 7.15 6.01 -5.37
C VAL A 4 6.05 5.26 -4.65
N SER A 5 5.26 5.97 -3.84
CA SER A 5 4.03 5.45 -3.24
C SER A 5 2.83 6.16 -3.83
N TRP A 6 1.84 5.41 -4.28
CA TRP A 6 0.63 5.96 -4.87
C TRP A 6 -0.61 5.13 -4.54
N ASN A 7 -1.53 5.72 -3.78
CA ASN A 7 -2.91 5.24 -3.74
C ASN A 7 -3.59 5.59 -5.07
N VAL A 8 -3.88 4.57 -5.88
CA VAL A 8 -4.44 4.72 -7.23
C VAL A 8 -5.96 4.76 -7.28
N ASN A 9 -6.65 4.50 -6.16
CA ASN A 9 -8.11 4.43 -6.08
C ASN A 9 -8.74 3.62 -7.24
N GLY A 10 -8.19 2.43 -7.51
CA GLY A 10 -8.61 1.53 -8.58
C GLY A 10 -7.67 1.52 -9.79
N ILE A 11 -6.87 0.46 -9.89
CA ILE A 11 -5.83 0.33 -10.92
C ILE A 11 -6.41 0.32 -12.35
N ARG A 12 -7.55 -0.36 -12.57
CA ARG A 12 -8.22 -0.43 -13.88
C ARG A 12 -8.69 0.93 -14.39
N ALA A 13 -8.95 1.88 -13.48
CA ALA A 13 -9.40 3.22 -13.83
C ALA A 13 -8.22 4.15 -14.14
N ILE A 14 -7.16 4.11 -13.32
CA ILE A 14 -6.01 5.00 -13.50
C ILE A 14 -5.21 4.64 -14.76
N VAL A 15 -5.06 3.36 -15.11
CA VAL A 15 -4.31 2.91 -16.30
C VAL A 15 -4.90 3.40 -17.62
N LYS A 16 -6.19 3.80 -17.64
CA LYS A 16 -6.87 4.38 -18.81
C LYS A 16 -6.61 5.89 -18.97
N LYS A 17 -5.93 6.51 -18.00
CA LYS A 17 -5.62 7.94 -17.98
C LYS A 17 -4.16 8.14 -18.38
N ASP A 18 -3.42 8.90 -17.58
CA ASP A 18 -2.02 9.29 -17.78
C ASP A 18 -1.03 8.42 -16.99
N PHE A 19 -1.47 7.27 -16.47
CA PHE A 19 -0.63 6.39 -15.64
C PHE A 19 0.67 5.99 -16.34
N GLU A 20 0.59 5.47 -17.56
CA GLU A 20 1.77 5.01 -18.30
C GLU A 20 2.75 6.15 -18.60
N GLN A 21 2.24 7.29 -19.06
CA GLN A 21 3.05 8.49 -19.29
C GLN A 21 3.71 8.98 -18.00
N SER A 22 2.98 8.94 -16.88
CA SER A 22 3.49 9.32 -15.57
C SER A 22 4.59 8.38 -15.09
N ILE A 23 4.39 7.07 -15.19
CA ILE A 23 5.39 6.07 -14.77
C ILE A 23 6.61 6.12 -15.69
N ALA A 24 6.46 6.28 -17.00
CA ALA A 24 7.57 6.44 -17.94
C ALA A 24 8.41 7.69 -17.60
N LYS A 25 7.76 8.82 -17.29
CA LYS A 25 8.43 10.06 -16.91
C LYS A 25 9.14 9.97 -15.55
N ILE A 26 8.47 9.38 -14.56
CA ILE A 26 9.04 9.24 -13.21
C ILE A 26 10.16 8.20 -13.20
N ASN A 27 10.01 7.13 -13.97
CA ASN A 27 10.91 5.99 -14.09
C ASN A 27 11.40 5.50 -12.71
N PRO A 28 10.48 5.05 -11.81
CA PRO A 28 10.84 4.61 -10.47
C PRO A 28 11.66 3.32 -10.51
N ASP A 29 12.47 3.09 -9.47
CA ASP A 29 13.07 1.76 -9.24
C ASP A 29 12.04 0.82 -8.60
N ILE A 30 11.20 1.38 -7.72
CA ILE A 30 10.11 0.66 -7.05
C ILE A 30 8.87 1.55 -6.98
N LEU A 31 7.73 1.00 -7.37
CA LEU A 31 6.42 1.66 -7.34
C LEU A 31 5.46 0.85 -6.44
N CYS A 32 5.12 1.43 -5.30
CA CYS A 32 4.18 0.91 -4.32
C CYS A 32 2.77 1.46 -4.62
N LEU A 33 1.84 0.57 -4.92
CA LEU A 33 0.46 0.89 -5.24
C LEU A 33 -0.47 0.47 -4.12
N GLN A 34 -1.38 1.36 -3.73
CA GLN A 34 -2.46 1.11 -2.77
C GLN A 34 -3.83 1.23 -3.44
N GLU A 35 -4.82 0.57 -2.84
CA GLU A 35 -6.22 0.62 -3.27
C GLU A 35 -6.41 0.16 -4.73
N THR A 36 -5.77 -0.96 -5.11
CA THR A 36 -5.82 -1.49 -6.47
C THR A 36 -7.25 -1.88 -6.90
N LYS A 37 -8.10 -2.30 -5.97
CA LYS A 37 -9.50 -2.73 -6.15
C LYS A 37 -9.66 -3.79 -7.24
N ALA A 38 -8.67 -4.65 -7.40
CA ALA A 38 -8.60 -5.62 -8.48
C ALA A 38 -7.96 -6.92 -8.01
N GLN A 39 -8.32 -8.01 -8.68
CA GLN A 39 -7.67 -9.29 -8.47
C GLN A 39 -6.35 -9.38 -9.25
N ARG A 40 -5.46 -10.29 -8.87
CA ARG A 40 -4.12 -10.46 -9.46
C ARG A 40 -4.17 -10.56 -10.98
N SER A 41 -5.04 -11.42 -11.53
CA SER A 41 -5.18 -11.59 -12.98
C SER A 41 -5.61 -10.31 -13.70
N GLU A 42 -6.41 -9.46 -13.06
CA GLU A 42 -6.82 -8.18 -13.60
C GLU A 42 -5.68 -7.15 -13.53
N ILE A 43 -4.89 -7.18 -12.44
CA ILE A 43 -3.71 -6.32 -12.25
C ILE A 43 -2.65 -6.65 -13.29
N GLU A 44 -2.29 -7.93 -13.43
CA GLU A 44 -1.34 -8.42 -14.42
C GLU A 44 -1.75 -8.00 -15.85
N LYS A 45 -3.04 -8.13 -16.17
CA LYS A 45 -3.57 -7.72 -17.47
C LYS A 45 -3.39 -6.22 -17.74
N VAL A 46 -3.72 -5.36 -16.78
CA VAL A 46 -3.63 -3.90 -17.00
C VAL A 46 -2.22 -3.35 -16.87
N LEU A 47 -1.33 -4.08 -16.18
CA LEU A 47 0.07 -3.70 -16.01
C LEU A 47 1.02 -4.43 -16.99
N GLN A 48 0.48 -5.24 -17.91
CA GLN A 48 1.28 -5.99 -18.89
C GLN A 48 2.39 -5.17 -19.56
N PRO A 49 2.19 -3.90 -19.96
CA PRO A 49 3.25 -3.09 -20.57
C PRO A 49 4.47 -2.84 -19.69
N PHE A 50 4.34 -2.98 -18.36
CA PHE A 50 5.43 -2.76 -17.40
C PHE A 50 6.18 -4.04 -17.03
N LEU A 51 5.60 -5.22 -17.28
CA LEU A 51 6.11 -6.49 -16.74
C LEU A 51 7.42 -6.96 -17.39
N GLU A 52 7.83 -6.35 -18.51
CA GLU A 52 9.17 -6.58 -19.07
C GLU A 52 10.28 -5.89 -18.25
N GLN A 53 9.94 -4.84 -17.52
CA GLN A 53 10.91 -4.01 -16.78
C GLN A 53 10.81 -4.20 -15.26
N TYR A 54 9.66 -4.65 -14.76
CA TYR A 54 9.37 -4.75 -13.33
C TYR A 54 8.84 -6.14 -12.98
N ASP A 55 9.34 -6.69 -11.89
CA ASP A 55 8.65 -7.77 -11.19
C ASP A 55 7.39 -7.22 -10.51
N LEU A 56 6.30 -7.99 -10.54
CA LEU A 56 5.02 -7.62 -9.97
C LEU A 56 4.68 -8.47 -8.73
N LEU A 57 4.48 -7.80 -7.60
CA LEU A 57 4.01 -8.39 -6.35
C LEU A 57 2.58 -7.91 -6.10
N VAL A 58 1.65 -8.82 -5.81
CA VAL A 58 0.23 -8.47 -5.58
C VAL A 58 -0.27 -9.13 -4.31
N ASN A 59 -0.91 -8.31 -3.44
CA ASN A 59 -1.74 -8.76 -2.34
C ASN A 59 -3.17 -8.26 -2.56
N GLU A 60 -4.05 -9.17 -2.98
CA GLU A 60 -5.45 -8.87 -3.27
C GLU A 60 -6.33 -9.12 -2.05
N ALA A 61 -7.43 -8.36 -1.92
CA ALA A 61 -8.42 -8.65 -0.89
C ALA A 61 -9.31 -9.83 -1.31
N GLU A 62 -9.78 -10.60 -0.32
CA GLU A 62 -10.79 -11.66 -0.53
C GLU A 62 -12.08 -11.09 -1.13
N LYS A 63 -12.47 -9.89 -0.69
CA LYS A 63 -13.61 -9.16 -1.26
C LYS A 63 -13.21 -8.53 -2.60
N LYS A 64 -13.85 -9.00 -3.69
CA LYS A 64 -13.64 -8.44 -5.04
C LYS A 64 -13.94 -6.94 -5.08
N GLY A 65 -13.11 -6.19 -5.81
CA GLY A 65 -13.30 -4.75 -6.00
C GLY A 65 -12.95 -3.89 -4.79
N TYR A 66 -12.29 -4.45 -3.77
CA TYR A 66 -12.01 -3.77 -2.51
C TYR A 66 -10.52 -3.81 -2.18
N SER A 67 -10.01 -2.73 -1.57
CA SER A 67 -8.64 -2.63 -1.05
C SER A 67 -7.57 -3.11 -2.05
N GLY A 68 -6.58 -3.88 -1.60
CA GLY A 68 -5.51 -4.46 -2.41
C GLY A 68 -4.30 -3.55 -2.54
N THR A 69 -3.12 -4.18 -2.56
CA THR A 69 -1.83 -3.52 -2.73
C THR A 69 -1.01 -4.24 -3.79
N ALA A 70 -0.11 -3.51 -4.44
CA ALA A 70 0.85 -4.07 -5.36
C ALA A 70 2.21 -3.35 -5.27
N ILE A 71 3.27 -4.04 -5.68
CA ILE A 71 4.60 -3.45 -5.89
C ILE A 71 5.07 -3.83 -7.28
N LEU A 72 5.47 -2.85 -8.07
CA LEU A 72 6.28 -3.02 -9.27
C LEU A 72 7.74 -2.71 -8.89
N THR A 73 8.66 -3.65 -9.06
CA THR A 73 10.05 -3.50 -8.62
C THR A 73 11.04 -3.94 -9.69
N LYS A 74 12.02 -3.10 -10.01
CA LYS A 74 13.18 -3.48 -10.83
C LYS A 74 14.19 -4.34 -10.06
N PRO A 75 14.62 -3.95 -8.83
CA PRO A 75 15.47 -4.83 -8.04
C PRO A 75 14.66 -6.02 -7.55
N LYS A 76 15.24 -7.22 -7.66
CA LYS A 76 14.61 -8.44 -7.17
C LYS A 76 14.70 -8.51 -5.64
N PRO A 77 13.58 -8.65 -4.91
CA PRO A 77 13.61 -8.86 -3.48
C PRO A 77 14.18 -10.25 -3.14
N LEU A 78 14.82 -10.36 -1.97
CA LEU A 78 15.32 -11.62 -1.41
C LEU A 78 14.17 -12.50 -0.93
N HIS A 79 13.17 -11.87 -0.31
CA HIS A 79 11.99 -12.52 0.23
C HIS A 79 10.79 -11.58 0.16
N VAL A 80 9.59 -12.13 0.01
CA VAL A 80 8.34 -11.37 -0.01
C VAL A 80 7.33 -12.04 0.90
N SER A 81 6.73 -11.26 1.80
CA SER A 81 5.60 -11.69 2.63
C SER A 81 4.38 -10.82 2.39
N TYR A 82 3.21 -11.41 2.66
CA TYR A 82 1.90 -10.79 2.46
C TYR A 82 1.16 -10.75 3.78
N GLY A 83 0.71 -9.56 4.19
CA GLY A 83 0.08 -9.37 5.49
C GLY A 83 1.06 -9.09 6.63
N ILE A 84 0.54 -9.17 7.86
CA ILE A 84 1.23 -8.89 9.13
C ILE A 84 1.12 -10.05 10.12
N ASN A 85 0.96 -11.27 9.61
CA ASN A 85 0.79 -12.50 10.38
C ASN A 85 -0.44 -12.48 11.30
N ASN A 86 -1.52 -11.84 10.83
CA ASN A 86 -2.79 -11.81 11.54
C ASN A 86 -3.93 -12.15 10.57
N ALA A 87 -4.50 -13.35 10.73
CA ALA A 87 -5.50 -13.89 9.82
C ALA A 87 -6.76 -13.04 9.67
N GLU A 88 -7.12 -12.21 10.65
CA GLU A 88 -8.25 -11.28 10.53
C GLU A 88 -7.87 -10.08 9.64
N PHE A 89 -6.69 -9.50 9.87
CA PHE A 89 -6.24 -8.29 9.19
C PHE A 89 -5.70 -8.53 7.77
N ASP A 90 -5.26 -9.75 7.49
CA ASP A 90 -4.59 -10.09 6.23
C ASP A 90 -5.58 -10.35 5.07
N LYS A 91 -6.88 -10.52 5.36
CA LYS A 91 -7.94 -10.75 4.36
C LYS A 91 -8.17 -9.58 3.40
N GLU A 92 -7.77 -8.37 3.80
CA GLU A 92 -8.03 -7.15 3.05
C GLU A 92 -6.87 -6.74 2.12
N GLY A 93 -5.82 -7.56 2.00
CA GLY A 93 -4.73 -7.33 1.03
C GLY A 93 -3.93 -6.05 1.27
N ARG A 94 -3.76 -5.66 2.54
CA ARG A 94 -3.31 -4.30 2.93
C ARG A 94 -1.81 -4.10 3.00
N VAL A 95 -1.02 -5.17 3.06
CA VAL A 95 0.43 -5.09 3.32
C VAL A 95 1.19 -6.05 2.42
N ILE A 96 2.23 -5.56 1.76
CA ILE A 96 3.30 -6.39 1.18
C ILE A 96 4.61 -5.94 1.81
N CYS A 97 5.41 -6.90 2.29
CA CYS A 97 6.77 -6.65 2.75
C CYS A 97 7.75 -7.33 1.80
N ALA A 98 8.56 -6.53 1.12
CA ALA A 98 9.64 -6.98 0.25
C ALA A 98 10.98 -6.75 0.95
N GLU A 99 11.69 -7.84 1.22
CA GLU A 99 13.02 -7.79 1.84
C GLU A 99 14.10 -7.60 0.77
N TYR A 100 14.97 -6.61 0.98
CA TYR A 100 16.18 -6.41 0.19
C TYR A 100 17.41 -6.64 1.08
N ALA A 101 18.60 -6.61 0.48
CA ALA A 101 19.86 -6.84 1.19
C ALA A 101 20.01 -5.95 2.43
N ASN A 102 19.69 -4.67 2.30
CA ASN A 102 19.99 -3.66 3.32
C ASN A 102 18.76 -3.08 4.03
N TYR A 103 17.54 -3.39 3.57
CA TYR A 103 16.30 -2.80 4.12
C TYR A 103 15.09 -3.67 3.81
N PHE A 104 14.01 -3.46 4.56
CA PHE A 104 12.67 -3.90 4.19
C PHE A 104 11.92 -2.75 3.52
N LEU A 105 11.19 -3.05 2.45
CA LEU A 105 10.19 -2.13 1.88
C LEU A 105 8.80 -2.68 2.18
N VAL A 106 7.98 -1.86 2.84
CA VAL A 106 6.61 -2.23 3.18
C VAL A 106 5.66 -1.29 2.44
N THR A 107 4.87 -1.82 1.50
CA THR A 107 3.71 -1.08 0.96
C THR A 107 2.52 -1.30 1.87
N ILE A 108 1.80 -0.23 2.25
CA ILE A 108 0.66 -0.34 3.15
C ILE A 108 -0.56 0.46 2.69
N TYR A 109 -1.74 -0.11 2.94
CA TYR A 109 -3.01 0.60 2.88
C TYR A 109 -3.75 0.40 4.20
N ALA A 110 -3.58 1.34 5.14
CA ALA A 110 -4.21 1.23 6.45
C ALA A 110 -5.74 1.31 6.34
N PRO A 111 -6.51 0.62 7.20
CA PRO A 111 -7.96 0.75 7.23
C PRO A 111 -8.39 2.21 7.45
N ASN A 112 -9.43 2.63 6.75
CA ASN A 112 -10.13 3.88 7.05
C ASN A 112 -11.15 3.65 8.20
N ALA A 113 -11.33 4.64 9.07
CA ALA A 113 -12.28 4.56 10.20
C ALA A 113 -13.76 4.50 9.78
N GLY A 114 -14.06 4.73 8.50
CA GLY A 114 -15.41 4.68 7.92
C GLY A 114 -16.30 5.84 8.35
N GLN A 115 -17.36 6.07 7.58
CA GLN A 115 -18.33 7.14 7.86
C GLN A 115 -18.90 6.99 9.27
N GLY A 116 -18.84 8.07 10.06
CA GLY A 116 -19.27 8.08 11.46
C GLY A 116 -18.36 7.24 12.37
N LEU A 117 -17.10 7.01 11.98
CA LEU A 117 -16.08 6.30 12.75
C LEU A 117 -16.43 4.85 13.11
N LYS A 118 -17.31 4.21 12.32
CA LYS A 118 -17.81 2.84 12.58
C LYS A 118 -16.74 1.76 12.63
N ARG A 119 -15.57 2.01 12.06
CA ARG A 119 -14.41 1.09 12.05
C ARG A 119 -13.23 1.64 12.85
N LEU A 120 -13.42 2.66 13.68
CA LEU A 120 -12.32 3.26 14.43
C LEU A 120 -11.65 2.24 15.36
N ASP A 121 -12.42 1.41 16.06
CA ASP A 121 -11.87 0.37 16.95
C ASP A 121 -11.06 -0.67 16.16
N PHE A 122 -11.59 -1.12 15.02
CA PHE A 122 -10.88 -2.02 14.11
C PHE A 122 -9.57 -1.38 13.61
N LYS A 123 -9.62 -0.11 13.19
CA LYS A 123 -8.42 0.63 12.76
C LYS A 123 -7.39 0.71 13.89
N HIS A 124 -7.82 1.03 15.11
CA HIS A 124 -6.91 1.15 16.25
C HIS A 124 -6.22 -0.17 16.57
N GLN A 125 -6.96 -1.29 16.59
CA GLN A 125 -6.37 -2.62 16.78
C GLN A 125 -5.41 -2.98 15.65
N TRP A 126 -5.77 -2.67 14.40
CA TRP A 126 -4.91 -2.86 13.24
C TRP A 126 -3.62 -2.04 13.33
N ASP A 127 -3.71 -0.75 13.70
CA ASP A 127 -2.55 0.15 13.82
C ASP A 127 -1.58 -0.34 14.93
N LEU A 128 -2.10 -0.90 16.03
CA LEU A 128 -1.27 -1.51 17.08
C LEU A 128 -0.54 -2.77 16.57
N ALA A 129 -1.24 -3.66 15.86
CA ALA A 129 -0.65 -4.87 15.30
C ALA A 129 0.40 -4.55 14.23
N PHE A 130 0.09 -3.59 13.34
CA PHE A 130 1.01 -3.11 12.32
C PHE A 130 2.28 -2.50 12.95
N LYS A 131 2.13 -1.67 13.99
CA LYS A 131 3.27 -1.10 14.71
C LYS A 131 4.17 -2.17 15.33
N ALA A 132 3.59 -3.23 15.91
CA ALA A 132 4.35 -4.35 16.45
C ALA A 132 5.14 -5.06 15.34
N TYR A 133 4.47 -5.39 14.23
CA TYR A 133 5.09 -6.00 13.05
C TYR A 133 6.27 -5.18 12.50
N ILE A 134 6.12 -3.87 12.37
CA ILE A 134 7.21 -3.00 11.90
C ILE A 134 8.40 -3.00 12.85
N LYS A 135 8.17 -2.99 14.17
CA LYS A 135 9.26 -3.06 15.15
C LYS A 135 10.07 -4.35 15.03
N GLU A 136 9.40 -5.48 14.84
CA GLU A 136 10.08 -6.78 14.63
C GLU A 136 10.94 -6.80 13.35
N LEU A 137 10.53 -6.07 12.31
CA LEU A 137 11.35 -5.91 11.10
C LEU A 137 12.54 -4.98 11.33
N ASP A 138 12.32 -3.86 12.02
CA ASP A 138 13.32 -2.82 12.27
C ASP A 138 14.48 -3.31 13.18
N GLU A 139 14.21 -4.30 14.02
CA GLU A 139 15.24 -5.03 14.78
C GLU A 139 16.24 -5.78 13.89
N LYS A 140 15.85 -6.13 12.65
CA LYS A 140 16.67 -6.91 11.72
C LYS A 140 17.36 -6.02 10.69
N LYS A 141 16.60 -5.12 10.06
CA LYS A 141 17.08 -4.17 9.03
C LYS A 141 16.19 -2.92 9.04
N PRO A 142 16.72 -1.76 8.63
CA PRO A 142 15.92 -0.55 8.45
C PRO A 142 14.67 -0.79 7.60
N VAL A 143 13.55 -0.20 8.01
CA VAL A 143 12.27 -0.35 7.32
C VAL A 143 11.87 0.94 6.61
N ILE A 144 11.56 0.84 5.32
CA ILE A 144 10.95 1.90 4.53
C ILE A 144 9.47 1.57 4.37
N ILE A 145 8.61 2.44 4.91
CA ILE A 145 7.16 2.30 4.78
C ILE A 145 6.66 3.26 3.70
N CYS A 146 5.97 2.72 2.70
CA CYS A 146 5.32 3.46 1.63
C CYS A 146 3.83 3.18 1.66
N GLY A 147 2.98 4.19 1.82
CA GLY A 147 1.57 3.91 1.78
C GLY A 147 0.65 5.03 2.17
N ASP A 148 -0.61 4.65 2.25
CA ASP A 148 -1.70 5.49 2.73
C ASP A 148 -2.10 5.02 4.13
N LEU A 149 -1.83 5.87 5.12
CA LEU A 149 -2.10 5.61 6.54
C LEU A 149 -3.53 5.97 6.97
N ASN A 150 -4.31 6.61 6.09
CA ASN A 150 -5.64 7.17 6.42
C ASN A 150 -5.62 8.04 7.69
N VAL A 151 -4.55 8.80 7.92
CA VAL A 151 -4.41 9.72 9.06
C VAL A 151 -3.54 10.91 8.67
N ALA A 152 -3.93 12.10 9.12
CA ALA A 152 -3.09 13.29 9.12
C ALA A 152 -2.48 13.43 10.53
N HIS A 153 -1.16 13.63 10.62
CA HIS A 153 -0.47 13.60 11.91
C HIS A 153 -0.64 14.91 12.68
N GLN A 154 -0.48 16.05 12.00
CA GLN A 154 -0.50 17.37 12.61
C GLN A 154 -1.45 18.31 11.86
N ALA A 155 -1.81 19.42 12.51
CA ALA A 155 -2.70 20.43 11.92
C ALA A 155 -2.17 20.99 10.59
N ILE A 156 -0.83 21.07 10.43
CA ILE A 156 -0.20 21.52 9.18
C ILE A 156 -0.49 20.58 7.99
N ASP A 157 -0.79 19.31 8.26
CA ASP A 157 -1.05 18.29 7.24
C ASP A 157 -2.50 18.31 6.72
N LEU A 158 -3.39 19.10 7.35
CA LEU A 158 -4.82 19.06 7.08
C LEU A 158 -5.43 20.45 6.93
N LYS A 159 -6.03 20.71 5.76
CA LYS A 159 -6.83 21.92 5.58
C LYS A 159 -8.05 21.89 6.50
N ASN A 160 -8.29 23.00 7.22
CA ASN A 160 -9.38 23.14 8.20
C ASN A 160 -9.32 22.07 9.31
N ASP A 161 -8.12 21.82 9.84
CA ASP A 161 -7.79 20.88 10.89
C ASP A 161 -8.83 20.80 12.02
N LYS A 162 -9.25 21.95 12.58
CA LYS A 162 -10.18 22.01 13.71
C LYS A 162 -11.54 21.38 13.39
N SER A 163 -12.10 21.68 12.21
CA SER A 163 -13.40 21.15 11.80
C SER A 163 -13.34 19.70 11.32
N ASN A 164 -12.14 19.22 10.95
CA ASN A 164 -11.90 17.88 10.42
C ASN A 164 -11.30 16.93 11.47
N TYR A 165 -11.11 17.39 12.70
CA TYR A 165 -10.69 16.54 13.82
C TYR A 165 -11.73 15.43 14.07
N ASN A 166 -11.26 14.19 14.22
CA ASN A 166 -12.09 12.98 14.38
C ASN A 166 -13.20 12.85 13.32
N LYS A 167 -12.89 13.19 12.07
CA LYS A 167 -13.76 12.93 10.92
C LYS A 167 -13.05 12.07 9.90
N THR A 168 -13.82 11.27 9.18
CA THR A 168 -13.35 10.63 7.96
C THR A 168 -13.58 11.57 6.78
N ALA A 169 -12.68 11.49 5.79
CA ALA A 169 -12.95 12.02 4.46
C ALA A 169 -14.16 11.32 3.81
#